data_AF-A0A6C0I9R7-F1
#
_entry.id   AF-A0A6C0I9R7-F1
#
_cell.length_a   1.000
_cell.length_b   1.000
_cell.length_c   1.000
_cell.angle_alpha   90.00
_cell.angle_beta   90.00
_cell.angle_gamma   90.00
#
_symmetry.space_group_name_H-M   'P 1'
#
loop_
_entity.id
_entity.type
_entity.pdbx_description
1 polymer ?
#
loop_
_entity_poly.entity_id
_entity_poly.type
_entity_poly.pdbx_seq_one_letter_code
_entity_poly.pdbx_strand_id
1 'polypeptide(L)'
;MSASDSLLIKKEEEEKKKVVKRRVVKKVLKEEVLKEEKKEIVKEEKKRGEVYIASMNLRGARGVKLDPESLNLNVTSAQAKLSLDRRDFSPMTPIEGGYKGYWNFESRWQSGKIFEGLDEKVVKDWWKAQTEPKRRYPKGKGKRVLCARFEGYEDKGDMDYISSRKEVYCKEYYDLIKDRERVLYWKRMLDEGENITIFDFDGPRNEDKSVTCLKLTEDLIKEKINDLSVPFGHCYVVGMLLSGMDLSVLG
;
A
#
# COMPACT_ATOMS: atom_id res chain seq x y z
N MET A 1 37.56 -47.39 -69.65
CA MET A 1 36.49 -46.87 -68.78
C MET A 1 35.31 -46.53 -69.67
N SER A 2 34.15 -47.14 -69.42
CA SER A 2 33.00 -47.07 -70.33
C SER A 2 32.27 -45.73 -70.17
N ALA A 3 31.62 -45.25 -71.24
CA ALA A 3 30.82 -44.01 -71.21
C ALA A 3 29.71 -44.02 -70.12
N SER A 4 29.29 -45.20 -69.68
CA SER A 4 28.31 -45.41 -68.59
C SER A 4 28.85 -45.05 -67.21
N ASP A 5 30.15 -45.24 -66.95
CA ASP A 5 30.74 -44.94 -65.65
C ASP A 5 30.85 -43.42 -65.39
N SER A 6 31.04 -42.62 -66.46
CA SER A 6 31.12 -41.16 -66.35
C SER A 6 29.76 -40.48 -66.09
N LEU A 7 28.67 -41.12 -66.53
CA LEU A 7 27.29 -40.63 -66.35
C LEU A 7 26.78 -40.88 -64.93
N LEU A 8 27.20 -41.99 -64.31
CA LEU A 8 26.89 -42.31 -62.91
C LEU A 8 27.58 -41.35 -61.94
N ILE A 9 28.86 -41.04 -62.17
CA ILE A 9 29.63 -40.11 -61.32
C ILE A 9 29.05 -38.68 -61.38
N LYS A 10 28.63 -38.21 -62.56
CA LYS A 10 28.01 -36.88 -62.71
C LYS A 10 26.65 -36.78 -61.98
N LYS A 11 25.85 -37.85 -62.00
CA LYS A 11 24.57 -37.89 -61.27
C LYS A 11 24.76 -37.84 -59.75
N GLU A 12 25.73 -38.59 -59.22
CA GLU A 12 26.01 -38.57 -57.78
C GLU A 12 26.53 -37.22 -57.29
N GLU A 13 27.36 -36.51 -58.07
CA GLU A 13 27.82 -35.17 -57.71
C GLU A 13 26.70 -34.14 -57.73
N GLU A 14 25.77 -34.21 -58.70
CA GLU A 14 24.62 -33.32 -58.78
C GLU A 14 23.65 -33.55 -57.61
N GLU A 15 23.45 -34.81 -57.21
CA GLU A 15 22.59 -35.16 -56.09
C GLU A 15 23.20 -34.72 -54.76
N LYS A 16 24.50 -34.90 -54.56
CA LYS A 16 25.25 -34.37 -53.41
C LYS A 16 25.13 -32.83 -53.33
N LYS A 17 25.28 -32.12 -54.46
CA LYS A 17 25.10 -30.64 -54.51
C LYS A 17 23.68 -30.22 -54.15
N LYS A 18 22.65 -30.94 -54.61
CA LYS A 18 21.24 -30.68 -54.24
C LYS A 18 20.96 -30.92 -52.75
N VAL A 19 21.54 -31.96 -52.16
CA VAL A 19 21.41 -32.27 -50.73
C VAL A 19 22.10 -31.21 -49.86
N VAL A 20 23.29 -30.77 -50.24
CA VAL A 20 24.01 -29.69 -49.53
C VAL A 20 23.23 -28.38 -49.61
N LYS A 21 22.72 -28.00 -50.80
CA LYS A 21 21.93 -26.78 -50.97
C LYS A 21 20.64 -26.79 -50.14
N ARG A 22 19.93 -27.93 -50.06
CA ARG A 22 18.75 -28.10 -49.20
C ARG A 22 19.07 -28.01 -47.71
N ARG A 23 20.22 -28.53 -47.26
CA ARG A 23 20.65 -28.42 -45.85
C ARG A 23 21.02 -26.99 -45.46
N VAL A 24 21.70 -26.26 -46.35
CA VAL A 24 22.05 -24.85 -46.13
C VAL A 24 20.78 -23.99 -46.05
N VAL A 25 19.83 -24.15 -46.97
CA VAL A 25 18.57 -23.40 -46.94
C VAL A 25 17.75 -23.69 -45.68
N LYS A 26 17.68 -24.94 -45.23
CA LYS A 26 17.01 -25.28 -43.95
C LYS A 26 17.72 -24.68 -42.72
N LYS A 27 19.04 -24.57 -42.74
CA LYS A 27 19.80 -23.97 -41.63
C LYS A 27 19.61 -22.46 -41.57
N VAL A 28 19.65 -21.78 -42.73
CA VAL A 28 19.42 -20.34 -42.84
C VAL A 28 17.99 -19.98 -42.43
N LEU A 29 16.98 -20.70 -42.92
CA LEU A 29 15.58 -20.49 -42.51
C LEU A 29 15.36 -20.72 -41.01
N LYS A 30 16.04 -21.72 -40.41
CA LYS A 30 15.92 -21.97 -38.98
C LYS A 30 16.63 -20.91 -38.15
N GLU A 31 17.75 -20.36 -38.63
CA GLU A 31 18.46 -19.23 -37.99
C GLU A 31 17.70 -17.90 -38.15
N GLU A 32 17.00 -17.67 -39.25
CA GLU A 32 16.13 -16.49 -39.45
C GLU A 32 14.86 -16.57 -38.60
N VAL A 33 14.19 -17.73 -38.53
CA VAL A 33 13.04 -17.95 -37.65
C VAL A 33 13.45 -17.84 -36.16
N LEU A 34 14.62 -18.35 -35.79
CA LEU A 34 15.19 -18.15 -34.43
C LEU A 34 15.60 -16.70 -34.16
N LYS A 35 15.88 -15.88 -35.19
CA LYS A 35 16.14 -14.45 -35.04
C LYS A 35 14.84 -13.64 -34.95
N GLU A 36 13.77 -14.07 -35.60
CA GLU A 36 12.44 -13.46 -35.46
C GLU A 36 11.76 -13.83 -34.14
N GLU A 37 11.92 -15.07 -33.64
CA GLU A 37 11.46 -15.47 -32.29
C GLU A 37 12.33 -14.89 -31.16
N LYS A 38 13.55 -14.42 -31.48
CA LYS A 38 14.41 -13.61 -30.61
C LYS A 38 14.37 -12.12 -30.93
N LYS A 39 13.26 -11.62 -31.47
CA LYS A 39 12.77 -10.32 -30.97
C LYS A 39 12.42 -10.56 -29.51
N GLU A 40 13.44 -10.50 -28.66
CA GLU A 40 13.28 -10.15 -27.26
C GLU A 40 12.25 -9.03 -27.23
N ILE A 41 11.05 -9.38 -26.74
CA ILE A 41 10.23 -8.41 -26.05
C ILE A 41 11.14 -7.99 -24.91
N VAL A 42 11.95 -6.96 -25.15
CA VAL A 42 12.48 -6.11 -24.10
C VAL A 42 11.21 -5.61 -23.44
N LYS A 43 10.72 -6.36 -22.45
CA LYS A 43 9.75 -5.87 -21.50
C LYS A 43 10.51 -4.72 -20.86
N GLU A 44 10.29 -3.51 -21.37
CA GLU A 44 10.60 -2.30 -20.65
C GLU A 44 10.08 -2.56 -19.23
N GLU A 45 11.00 -2.68 -18.27
CA GLU A 45 10.61 -2.85 -16.88
C GLU A 45 9.84 -1.59 -16.52
N LYS A 46 8.51 -1.72 -16.54
CA LYS A 46 7.63 -0.62 -16.16
C LYS A 46 8.02 -0.23 -14.76
N LYS A 47 8.51 1.00 -14.62
CA LYS A 47 8.82 1.57 -13.32
C LYS A 47 7.56 1.51 -12.47
N ARG A 48 7.66 0.91 -11.28
CA ARG A 48 6.58 0.89 -10.29
C ARG A 48 6.11 2.31 -10.01
N GLY A 49 4.80 2.50 -9.90
CA GLY A 49 4.18 3.78 -9.60
C GLY A 49 4.59 4.35 -8.24
N GLU A 50 4.39 5.65 -8.09
CA GLU A 50 4.68 6.44 -6.89
C GLU A 50 3.43 6.61 -6.02
N VAL A 51 3.63 6.80 -4.72
CA VAL A 51 2.57 7.06 -3.75
C VAL A 51 2.66 8.51 -3.26
N TYR A 52 1.52 9.19 -3.25
CA TYR A 52 1.33 10.52 -2.70
C TYR A 52 0.30 10.46 -1.58
N ILE A 53 0.43 11.33 -0.57
CA ILE A 53 -0.52 11.47 0.52
C ILE A 53 -1.09 12.87 0.50
N ALA A 54 -2.41 12.97 0.42
CA ALA A 54 -3.16 14.20 0.44
C ALA A 54 -4.11 14.25 1.64
N SER A 55 -4.21 15.42 2.26
CA SER A 55 -5.27 15.66 3.23
C SER A 55 -6.55 16.18 2.57
N MET A 56 -7.68 15.93 3.22
CA MET A 56 -8.97 16.48 2.85
C MET A 56 -9.75 16.93 4.08
N ASN A 57 -10.74 17.78 3.85
CA ASN A 57 -11.74 18.09 4.87
C ASN A 57 -12.96 17.17 4.67
N LEU A 58 -13.72 16.92 5.74
CA LEU A 58 -14.97 16.14 5.65
C LEU A 58 -15.95 16.75 4.64
N ARG A 59 -15.96 18.07 4.56
CA ARG A 59 -16.66 18.87 3.55
C ARG A 59 -15.71 19.93 3.02
N GLY A 60 -15.78 20.21 1.72
CA GLY A 60 -15.00 21.26 1.07
C GLY A 60 -13.64 20.78 0.57
N ALA A 61 -12.59 21.54 0.91
CA ALA A 61 -11.28 21.46 0.28
C ALA A 61 -10.61 20.09 0.39
N ARG A 62 -9.84 19.75 -0.63
CA ARG A 62 -8.94 18.60 -0.73
C ARG A 62 -7.59 19.06 -1.23
N GLY A 63 -6.52 18.40 -0.80
CA GLY A 63 -5.18 18.65 -1.32
C GLY A 63 -5.17 18.46 -2.83
N VAL A 64 -4.56 19.41 -3.55
CA VAL A 64 -4.36 19.30 -4.99
C VAL A 64 -3.31 18.22 -5.24
N LYS A 65 -3.60 17.26 -6.11
CA LYS A 65 -2.66 16.20 -6.45
C LYS A 65 -1.35 16.76 -7.00
N LEU A 66 -0.23 16.17 -6.59
CA LEU A 66 1.06 16.45 -7.22
C LEU A 66 1.14 15.86 -8.64
N ASP A 67 0.58 14.67 -8.83
CA ASP A 67 0.37 14.07 -10.14
C ASP A 67 -1.13 14.06 -10.48
N PRO A 68 -1.59 14.90 -11.43
CA PRO A 68 -2.99 14.96 -11.85
C PRO A 68 -3.56 13.62 -12.33
N GLU A 69 -2.73 12.78 -12.94
CA GLU A 69 -3.14 11.51 -13.55
C GLU A 69 -3.17 10.35 -12.54
N SER A 70 -2.57 10.53 -11.36
CA SER A 70 -2.57 9.50 -10.30
C SER A 70 -3.98 9.01 -9.95
N LEU A 71 -4.12 7.74 -9.59
CA LEU A 71 -5.38 7.19 -9.13
C LEU A 71 -5.77 7.74 -7.75
N ASN A 72 -7.08 7.85 -7.51
CA ASN A 72 -7.62 8.29 -6.22
C ASN A 72 -7.87 7.10 -5.30
N LEU A 73 -7.19 7.07 -4.16
CA LEU A 73 -7.51 6.16 -3.06
C LEU A 73 -8.01 6.95 -1.85
N ASN A 74 -9.30 6.91 -1.57
CA ASN A 74 -9.85 7.46 -0.33
C ASN A 74 -9.81 6.37 0.75
N VAL A 75 -9.17 6.63 1.89
CA VAL A 75 -9.09 5.67 3.00
C VAL A 75 -10.03 6.01 4.16
N THR A 76 -10.80 7.09 4.05
CA THR A 76 -11.63 7.59 5.16
C THR A 76 -12.90 6.74 5.37
N SER A 77 -13.46 6.85 6.59
CA SER A 77 -14.78 6.29 6.93
C SER A 77 -15.96 7.00 6.25
N ALA A 78 -15.74 8.14 5.59
CA ALA A 78 -16.79 8.95 4.98
C ALA A 78 -17.24 8.46 3.60
N GLN A 79 -16.59 7.43 3.07
CA GLN A 79 -16.99 6.75 1.84
C GLN A 79 -18.34 6.02 1.99
N ALA A 80 -18.94 5.62 0.86
CA ALA A 80 -20.14 4.79 0.87
C ALA A 80 -19.91 3.49 1.67
N LYS A 81 -20.95 2.99 2.34
CA LYS A 81 -20.87 1.78 3.18
C LYS A 81 -20.43 0.53 2.41
N LEU A 82 -20.75 0.47 1.12
CA LEU A 82 -20.39 -0.63 0.22
C LEU A 82 -19.01 -0.45 -0.45
N SER A 83 -18.28 0.63 -0.15
CA SER A 83 -16.92 0.80 -0.68
C SER A 83 -15.99 -0.27 -0.11
N LEU A 84 -15.32 -1.01 -0.99
CA LEU A 84 -14.31 -1.98 -0.59
C LEU A 84 -13.10 -1.28 0.03
N ASP A 85 -12.73 -0.09 -0.45
CA ASP A 85 -11.64 0.70 0.13
C ASP A 85 -12.01 1.14 1.56
N ARG A 86 -13.29 1.48 1.82
CA ARG A 86 -13.75 1.74 3.18
C ARG A 86 -13.66 0.49 4.05
N ARG A 87 -14.11 -0.65 3.53
CA ARG A 87 -14.09 -1.93 4.25
C ARG A 87 -12.67 -2.26 4.72
N ASP A 88 -11.68 -2.04 3.85
CA ASP A 88 -10.32 -2.50 4.11
C ASP A 88 -9.41 -1.45 4.75
N PHE A 89 -9.64 -0.16 4.48
CA PHE A 89 -8.76 0.93 4.94
C PHE A 89 -9.36 1.87 5.96
N SER A 90 -10.62 1.72 6.35
CA SER A 90 -11.15 2.53 7.44
C SER A 90 -10.93 1.83 8.78
N PRO A 91 -10.22 2.44 9.75
CA PRO A 91 -10.09 1.88 11.10
C PRO A 91 -11.43 1.82 11.85
N MET A 92 -12.46 2.48 11.31
CA MET A 92 -13.81 2.52 11.86
C MET A 92 -14.72 1.40 11.32
N THR A 93 -14.28 0.60 10.35
CA THR A 93 -15.07 -0.50 9.80
C THR A 93 -15.18 -1.62 10.84
N PRO A 94 -16.38 -2.23 11.05
CA PRO A 94 -16.54 -3.37 11.93
C PRO A 94 -15.62 -4.52 11.53
N ILE A 95 -15.08 -5.21 12.53
CA ILE A 95 -14.30 -6.43 12.34
C ILE A 95 -15.13 -7.59 12.86
N GLU A 96 -15.30 -8.64 12.06
CA GLU A 96 -16.06 -9.83 12.48
C GLU A 96 -15.39 -10.47 13.69
N GLY A 97 -16.17 -10.74 14.75
CA GLY A 97 -15.65 -11.18 16.05
C GLY A 97 -14.95 -10.10 16.88
N GLY A 98 -14.83 -8.87 16.35
CA GLY A 98 -14.14 -7.74 16.96
C GLY A 98 -12.62 -7.77 16.78
N TYR A 99 -11.97 -6.72 17.25
CA TYR A 99 -10.52 -6.55 17.27
C TYR A 99 -10.01 -6.45 18.69
N LYS A 100 -9.42 -7.53 19.19
CA LYS A 100 -8.86 -7.63 20.56
C LYS A 100 -9.85 -7.18 21.65
N GLY A 101 -11.12 -7.61 21.52
CA GLY A 101 -12.20 -7.28 22.46
C GLY A 101 -12.96 -5.97 22.17
N TYR A 102 -12.64 -5.28 21.07
CA TYR A 102 -13.32 -4.04 20.66
C TYR A 102 -14.06 -4.22 19.34
N TRP A 103 -15.07 -3.40 19.05
CA TRP A 103 -15.87 -3.56 17.83
C TRP A 103 -15.10 -3.30 16.52
N ASN A 104 -14.13 -2.39 16.57
CA ASN A 104 -13.23 -2.09 15.46
C ASN A 104 -11.87 -1.60 15.99
N PHE A 105 -10.92 -1.41 15.08
CA PHE A 105 -9.58 -0.92 15.39
C PHE A 105 -9.59 0.46 16.07
N GLU A 106 -10.39 1.40 15.56
CA GLU A 106 -10.49 2.75 16.12
C GLU A 106 -10.93 2.74 17.59
N SER A 107 -11.86 1.85 17.95
CA SER A 107 -12.32 1.70 19.34
C SER A 107 -11.20 1.23 20.26
N ARG A 108 -10.39 0.26 19.81
CA ARG A 108 -9.19 -0.18 20.54
C ARG A 108 -8.21 0.98 20.69
N TRP A 109 -7.89 1.67 19.60
CA TRP A 109 -6.94 2.78 19.62
C TRP A 109 -7.36 3.89 20.60
N GLN A 110 -8.63 4.28 20.57
CA GLN A 110 -9.15 5.32 21.46
C GLN A 110 -9.27 4.86 22.92
N SER A 111 -9.48 3.56 23.16
CA SER A 111 -9.57 2.99 24.51
C SER A 111 -8.27 3.08 25.30
N GLY A 112 -7.13 3.13 24.62
CA GLY A 112 -5.83 3.22 25.30
C GLY A 112 -5.54 4.61 25.86
N LYS A 113 -6.30 5.65 25.50
CA LYS A 113 -6.04 7.03 25.94
C LYS A 113 -6.47 7.23 27.39
N ILE A 114 -5.54 7.69 28.21
CA ILE A 114 -5.79 8.05 29.60
C ILE A 114 -6.06 9.54 29.68
N PHE A 115 -7.24 9.93 30.17
CA PHE A 115 -7.67 11.32 30.23
C PHE A 115 -7.59 11.87 31.64
N GLU A 116 -7.28 13.16 31.77
CA GLU A 116 -7.24 13.81 33.07
C GLU A 116 -8.62 13.80 33.76
N GLY A 117 -8.63 13.39 35.03
CA GLY A 117 -9.83 13.36 35.86
C GLY A 117 -10.90 12.37 35.41
N LEU A 118 -10.57 11.38 34.56
CA LEU A 118 -11.46 10.29 34.18
C LEU A 118 -10.86 8.95 34.62
N ASP A 119 -11.72 8.07 35.13
CA ASP A 119 -11.34 6.71 35.47
C ASP A 119 -11.05 5.88 34.21
N GLU A 120 -9.86 5.27 34.15
CA GLU A 120 -9.39 4.47 33.01
C GLU A 120 -10.33 3.30 32.71
N LYS A 121 -10.77 2.58 33.75
CA LYS A 121 -11.61 1.39 33.59
C LYS A 121 -12.97 1.77 33.00
N VAL A 122 -13.57 2.86 33.47
CA VAL A 122 -14.84 3.38 32.93
C VAL A 122 -14.71 3.76 31.46
N VAL A 123 -13.60 4.40 31.05
CA VAL A 123 -13.35 4.75 29.65
C VAL A 123 -13.20 3.49 28.79
N LYS A 124 -12.41 2.51 29.24
CA LYS A 124 -12.18 1.24 28.53
C LYS A 124 -13.47 0.42 28.39
N ASP A 125 -14.22 0.26 29.47
CA ASP A 125 -15.50 -0.46 29.47
C ASP A 125 -16.49 0.18 28.49
N TRP A 126 -16.54 1.52 28.42
CA TRP A 126 -17.37 2.22 27.44
C TRP A 126 -16.95 1.87 26.01
N TRP A 127 -15.65 1.86 25.69
CA TRP A 127 -15.17 1.51 24.35
C TRP A 127 -15.44 0.06 23.97
N LYS A 128 -15.31 -0.89 24.91
CA LYS A 128 -15.66 -2.30 24.69
C LYS A 128 -17.15 -2.52 24.43
N ALA A 129 -18.00 -1.69 25.04
CA ALA A 129 -19.46 -1.77 24.86
C ALA A 129 -19.95 -1.17 23.53
N GLN A 130 -19.10 -0.51 22.74
CA GLN A 130 -19.54 0.08 21.47
C GLN A 130 -19.83 -1.01 20.43
N THR A 131 -20.88 -0.81 19.64
CA THR A 131 -21.23 -1.68 18.49
C THR A 131 -21.41 -0.87 17.20
N GLU A 132 -20.92 0.37 17.21
CA GLU A 132 -21.05 1.33 16.11
C GLU A 132 -19.83 2.26 16.08
N PRO A 133 -19.55 2.93 14.94
CA PRO A 133 -18.32 3.68 14.79
C PRO A 133 -18.36 4.96 15.63
N LYS A 134 -17.52 5.03 16.66
CA LYS A 134 -17.31 6.23 17.48
C LYS A 134 -15.93 6.80 17.24
N ARG A 135 -15.85 8.13 17.10
CA ARG A 135 -14.59 8.87 16.92
C ARG A 135 -13.95 9.31 18.24
N ARG A 136 -14.75 9.36 19.32
CA ARG A 136 -14.29 9.82 20.63
C ARG A 136 -15.19 9.35 21.76
N TYR A 137 -14.62 9.27 22.95
CA TYR A 137 -15.38 9.13 24.18
C TYR A 137 -16.03 10.49 24.54
N PRO A 138 -17.37 10.56 24.75
CA PRO A 138 -18.05 11.83 24.98
C PRO A 138 -17.50 12.65 26.15
N LYS A 139 -17.25 12.01 27.31
CA LYS A 139 -16.73 12.73 28.50
C LYS A 139 -15.25 13.09 28.40
N GLY A 140 -14.52 12.52 27.44
CA GLY A 140 -13.14 12.90 27.12
C GLY A 140 -13.02 14.17 26.28
N LYS A 141 -14.13 14.73 25.76
CA LYS A 141 -14.08 15.96 24.97
C LYS A 141 -13.58 17.13 25.81
N GLY A 142 -12.50 17.78 25.35
CA GLY A 142 -11.88 18.91 26.04
C GLY A 142 -10.96 18.53 27.20
N LYS A 143 -10.82 17.22 27.49
CA LYS A 143 -9.86 16.72 28.46
C LYS A 143 -8.51 16.50 27.82
N ARG A 144 -7.44 16.81 28.55
CA ARG A 144 -6.08 16.46 28.15
C ARG A 144 -5.88 14.95 28.24
N VAL A 145 -5.19 14.38 27.25
CA VAL A 145 -4.67 13.01 27.30
C VAL A 145 -3.34 13.05 28.04
N LEU A 146 -3.21 12.28 29.11
CA LEU A 146 -2.02 12.22 29.97
C LEU A 146 -0.96 11.27 29.40
N CYS A 147 -1.40 10.09 28.99
CA CYS A 147 -0.57 9.03 28.42
C CYS A 147 -1.49 8.03 27.69
N ALA A 148 -0.90 6.94 27.19
CA ALA A 148 -1.64 5.81 26.65
C ALA A 148 -1.19 4.49 27.26
N ARG A 149 -2.15 3.59 27.52
CA ARG A 149 -1.95 2.22 28.03
C ARG A 149 -2.86 1.24 27.31
N PHE A 150 -2.28 0.22 26.69
CA PHE A 150 -3.03 -0.75 25.89
C PHE A 150 -2.99 -2.14 26.51
N GLU A 151 -4.12 -2.85 26.42
CA GLU A 151 -4.19 -4.26 26.80
C GLU A 151 -3.31 -5.11 25.86
N GLY A 152 -2.43 -5.92 26.45
CA GLY A 152 -1.38 -6.66 25.76
C GLY A 152 -0.05 -5.91 25.59
N TYR A 153 0.08 -4.72 26.17
CA TYR A 153 1.30 -3.91 26.21
C TYR A 153 1.61 -3.45 27.65
N GLU A 154 1.24 -4.25 28.64
CA GLU A 154 1.44 -3.93 30.05
C GLU A 154 2.92 -3.73 30.40
N ASP A 155 3.83 -4.42 29.71
CA ASP A 155 5.28 -4.28 29.84
C ASP A 155 5.80 -2.88 29.44
N LYS A 156 5.05 -2.16 28.60
CA LYS A 156 5.41 -0.80 28.16
C LYS A 156 5.00 0.29 29.15
N GLY A 157 4.08 0.00 30.07
CA GLY A 157 3.55 0.98 31.00
C GLY A 157 2.93 2.20 30.30
N ASP A 158 3.22 3.39 30.81
CA ASP A 158 2.71 4.66 30.27
C ASP A 158 3.50 5.05 29.03
N MET A 159 2.84 5.01 27.88
CA MET A 159 3.41 5.51 26.63
C MET A 159 2.99 6.95 26.38
N ASP A 160 3.92 7.78 25.91
CA ASP A 160 3.56 9.04 25.29
C ASP A 160 2.85 8.81 23.94
N TYR A 161 2.36 9.89 23.35
CA TYR A 161 1.56 9.81 22.13
C TYR A 161 2.35 9.39 20.88
N ILE A 162 3.63 9.75 20.77
CA ILE A 162 4.51 9.33 19.67
C ILE A 162 4.84 7.85 19.84
N SER A 163 5.30 7.45 21.03
CA SER A 163 5.65 6.07 21.34
C SER A 163 4.47 5.12 21.11
N SER A 164 3.27 5.49 21.58
CA SER A 164 2.06 4.68 21.34
C SER A 164 1.63 4.63 19.88
N ARG A 165 1.82 5.70 19.09
CA ARG A 165 1.55 5.67 17.64
C ARG A 165 2.46 4.67 16.93
N LYS A 166 3.76 4.68 17.23
CA LYS A 166 4.73 3.79 16.60
C LYS A 166 4.53 2.34 17.02
N GLU A 167 4.42 2.10 18.32
CA GLU A 167 4.43 0.75 18.89
C GLU A 167 3.08 0.03 18.78
N VAL A 168 1.98 0.78 18.87
CA VAL A 168 0.64 0.21 18.86
C VAL A 168 -0.06 0.53 17.55
N TYR A 169 -0.34 1.81 17.28
CA TYR A 169 -1.19 2.18 16.13
C TYR A 169 -0.63 1.68 14.80
N CYS A 170 0.61 2.04 14.47
CA CYS A 170 1.19 1.73 13.16
C CYS A 170 1.37 0.22 12.97
N LYS A 171 1.95 -0.47 13.96
CA LYS A 171 2.19 -1.91 13.89
C LYS A 171 0.89 -2.70 13.80
N GLU A 172 -0.02 -2.49 14.75
CA GLU A 172 -1.27 -3.23 14.78
C GLU A 172 -2.15 -2.94 13.56
N TYR A 173 -2.19 -1.69 13.10
CA TYR A 173 -2.98 -1.34 11.92
C TYR A 173 -2.38 -1.91 10.65
N TYR A 174 -1.07 -1.84 10.48
CA TYR A 174 -0.36 -2.45 9.36
C TYR A 174 -0.68 -3.95 9.29
N ASP A 175 -0.52 -4.67 10.39
CA ASP A 175 -0.80 -6.11 10.46
C ASP A 175 -2.26 -6.44 10.18
N LEU A 176 -3.19 -5.58 10.60
CA LEU A 176 -4.62 -5.76 10.35
C LEU A 176 -5.01 -5.66 8.87
N ILE A 177 -4.30 -4.84 8.09
CA ILE A 177 -4.70 -4.54 6.71
C ILE A 177 -3.81 -5.19 5.65
N LYS A 178 -2.57 -5.59 5.97
CA LYS A 178 -1.54 -5.97 4.99
C LYS A 178 -1.94 -7.04 3.97
N ASP A 179 -2.83 -7.95 4.35
CA ASP A 179 -3.27 -9.07 3.51
C ASP A 179 -4.69 -8.88 2.94
N ARG A 180 -5.28 -7.68 3.11
CA ARG A 180 -6.64 -7.40 2.64
C ARG A 180 -6.70 -7.26 1.11
N GLU A 181 -7.85 -7.62 0.56
CA GLU A 181 -8.13 -7.60 -0.88
C GLU A 181 -7.73 -6.27 -1.54
N ARG A 182 -8.10 -5.14 -0.92
CA ARG A 182 -7.79 -3.83 -1.51
C ARG A 182 -6.33 -3.45 -1.41
N VAL A 183 -5.57 -3.94 -0.43
CA VAL A 183 -4.11 -3.77 -0.40
C VAL A 183 -3.49 -4.46 -1.61
N LEU A 184 -3.87 -5.70 -1.87
CA LEU A 184 -3.36 -6.48 -3.01
C LEU A 184 -3.72 -5.80 -4.35
N TYR A 185 -4.95 -5.31 -4.48
CA TYR A 185 -5.38 -4.54 -5.65
C TYR A 185 -4.50 -3.32 -5.88
N TRP A 186 -4.32 -2.46 -4.88
CA TRP A 186 -3.56 -1.21 -5.05
C TRP A 186 -2.06 -1.45 -5.22
N LYS A 187 -1.50 -2.49 -4.59
CA LYS A 187 -0.12 -2.92 -4.86
C LYS A 187 0.07 -3.30 -6.33
N ARG A 188 -0.89 -4.06 -6.91
CA ARG A 188 -0.87 -4.41 -8.34
C ARG A 188 -0.95 -3.17 -9.23
N MET A 189 -1.79 -2.18 -8.90
CA MET A 189 -1.84 -0.94 -9.69
C MET A 189 -0.49 -0.23 -9.73
N LEU A 190 0.21 -0.17 -8.58
CA LEU A 190 1.57 0.37 -8.53
C LEU A 190 2.54 -0.47 -9.37
N ASP A 191 2.48 -1.80 -9.32
CA ASP A 191 3.31 -2.69 -10.15
C ASP A 191 3.07 -2.48 -11.66
N GLU A 192 1.86 -2.10 -12.04
CA GLU A 192 1.47 -1.78 -13.43
C GLU A 192 1.92 -0.37 -13.88
N GLY A 193 2.55 0.39 -12.97
CA GLY A 193 3.10 1.72 -13.21
C GLY A 193 2.16 2.88 -12.84
N GLU A 194 1.01 2.59 -12.23
CA GLU A 194 0.04 3.62 -11.86
C GLU A 194 0.46 4.33 -10.57
N ASN A 195 0.51 5.65 -10.61
CA ASN A 195 0.69 6.47 -9.42
C ASN A 195 -0.60 6.52 -8.60
N ILE A 196 -0.50 6.64 -7.27
CA ILE A 196 -1.67 6.69 -6.38
C ILE A 196 -1.57 7.90 -5.45
N THR A 197 -2.63 8.71 -5.39
CA THR A 197 -2.83 9.71 -4.34
C THR A 197 -3.82 9.19 -3.30
N ILE A 198 -3.36 9.05 -2.05
CA ILE A 198 -4.13 8.60 -0.90
C ILE A 198 -4.73 9.80 -0.17
N PHE A 199 -6.06 9.82 0.01
CA PHE A 199 -6.78 10.89 0.68
C PHE A 199 -7.28 10.49 2.07
N ASP A 200 -7.02 11.36 3.05
CA ASP A 200 -7.45 11.19 4.45
C ASP A 200 -7.76 12.53 5.14
N PHE A 201 -8.53 12.49 6.22
CA PHE A 201 -8.75 13.67 7.07
C PHE A 201 -7.49 14.07 7.84
N ASP A 202 -6.68 13.07 8.20
CA ASP A 202 -5.50 13.22 9.03
C ASP A 202 -4.19 13.11 8.20
N GLY A 203 -4.25 13.49 6.92
CA GLY A 203 -3.09 13.62 6.04
C GLY A 203 -2.27 14.91 6.27
N PRO A 204 -1.27 15.20 5.43
CA PRO A 204 -0.36 16.34 5.63
C PRO A 204 -1.09 17.67 5.55
N ARG A 205 -0.64 18.65 6.34
CA ARG A 205 -1.17 20.02 6.35
C ARG A 205 -0.02 21.01 6.19
N ASN A 206 -0.31 22.16 5.60
CA ASN A 206 0.59 23.31 5.65
C ASN A 206 0.59 23.92 7.07
N GLU A 207 1.49 24.87 7.34
CA GLU A 207 1.61 25.53 8.66
C GLU A 207 0.31 26.24 9.07
N ASP A 208 -0.43 26.80 8.10
CA ASP A 208 -1.74 27.43 8.29
C ASP A 208 -2.90 26.42 8.46
N LYS A 209 -2.58 25.12 8.55
CA LYS A 209 -3.50 23.98 8.66
C LYS A 209 -4.35 23.74 7.40
N SER A 210 -4.05 24.38 6.28
CA SER A 210 -4.70 24.10 5.00
C SER A 210 -4.34 22.70 4.47
N VAL A 211 -5.20 22.19 3.59
CA VAL A 211 -4.98 20.89 2.95
C VAL A 211 -3.77 20.94 2.02
N THR A 212 -3.00 19.85 1.92
CA THR A 212 -1.88 19.73 0.98
C THR A 212 -1.70 18.29 0.52
N CYS A 213 -0.84 18.08 -0.47
CA CYS A 213 -0.45 16.78 -1.01
C CYS A 213 1.07 16.70 -1.07
N LEU A 214 1.64 15.63 -0.52
CA LEU A 214 3.08 15.39 -0.49
C LEU A 214 3.41 14.02 -1.08
N LYS A 215 4.58 13.90 -1.72
CA LYS A 215 5.11 12.60 -2.12
C LYS A 215 5.52 11.80 -0.90
N LEU A 216 5.14 10.54 -0.85
CA LEU A 216 5.54 9.66 0.24
C LEU A 216 7.04 9.34 0.13
N THR A 217 7.79 9.66 1.18
CA THR A 217 9.20 9.31 1.36
C THR A 217 9.42 8.86 2.80
N GLU A 218 10.54 8.17 3.06
CA GLU A 218 10.91 7.81 4.42
C GLU A 218 11.06 9.04 5.33
N ASP A 219 11.66 10.11 4.80
CA ASP A 219 11.86 11.35 5.55
C ASP A 219 10.55 12.01 5.92
N LEU A 220 9.56 12.00 5.01
CA LEU A 220 8.21 12.48 5.32
C LEU A 220 7.60 11.69 6.47
N ILE A 221 7.75 10.36 6.47
CA ILE A 221 7.22 9.51 7.55
C ILE A 221 7.91 9.82 8.88
N LYS A 222 9.25 9.89 8.89
CA LYS A 222 10.04 10.23 10.08
C LYS A 222 9.68 11.60 10.64
N GLU A 223 9.46 12.58 9.77
CA GLU A 223 9.00 13.91 10.18
C GLU A 223 7.59 13.84 10.79
N LYS A 224 6.61 13.32 10.03
CA LYS A 224 5.20 13.41 10.42
C LYS A 224 4.83 12.54 11.62
N ILE A 225 5.49 11.39 11.84
CA ILE A 225 5.20 10.56 13.01
C ILE A 225 5.58 11.26 14.33
N ASN A 226 6.62 12.10 14.28
CA ASN A 226 7.14 12.85 15.43
C ASN A 226 6.50 14.25 15.58
N ASP A 227 5.71 14.69 14.59
CA ASP A 227 5.00 15.95 14.64
C ASP A 227 3.68 15.84 15.44
N LEU A 228 3.61 16.61 16.52
CA LEU A 228 2.42 16.69 17.39
C LEU A 228 1.49 17.85 17.02
N SER A 229 1.93 18.77 16.14
CA SER A 229 1.15 19.93 15.73
C SER A 229 0.02 19.58 14.75
N VAL A 230 0.18 18.48 14.01
CA VAL A 230 -0.79 17.93 13.07
C VAL A 230 -1.11 16.46 13.37
N PRO A 231 -2.30 15.97 12.98
CA PRO A 231 -2.61 14.55 13.07
C PRO A 231 -1.71 13.68 12.19
N PHE A 232 -1.40 12.47 12.65
CA PHE A 232 -0.82 11.39 11.85
C PHE A 232 -1.90 10.34 11.58
N GLY A 233 -2.51 10.40 10.40
CA GLY A 233 -3.61 9.54 9.99
C GLY A 233 -3.18 8.15 9.51
N HIS A 234 -4.16 7.28 9.29
CA HIS A 234 -3.91 5.94 8.75
C HIS A 234 -3.45 5.95 7.29
N CYS A 235 -3.67 7.03 6.53
CA CYS A 235 -3.09 7.16 5.19
C CYS A 235 -1.58 6.97 5.14
N TYR A 236 -0.84 7.38 6.16
CA TYR A 236 0.60 7.16 6.22
C TYR A 236 0.93 5.66 6.35
N VAL A 237 0.17 4.91 7.16
CA VAL A 237 0.34 3.46 7.30
C VAL A 237 -0.04 2.73 6.02
N VAL A 238 -1.16 3.10 5.39
CA VAL A 238 -1.57 2.57 4.08
C VAL A 238 -0.51 2.87 3.03
N GLY A 239 0.00 4.11 3.00
CA GLY A 239 1.05 4.54 2.08
C GLY A 239 2.32 3.71 2.24
N MET A 240 2.84 3.59 3.47
CA MET A 240 4.03 2.75 3.76
C MET A 240 3.84 1.32 3.26
N LEU A 241 2.69 0.71 3.58
CA LEU A 241 2.35 -0.65 3.16
C LEU A 241 2.29 -0.80 1.64
N LEU A 242 1.68 0.14 0.92
CA LEU A 242 1.58 0.11 -0.54
C LEU A 242 2.92 0.35 -1.22
N SER A 243 3.76 1.22 -0.66
CA SER A 243 5.12 1.48 -1.14
C SER A 243 6.14 0.39 -0.80
N GLY A 244 5.77 -0.60 0.03
CA GLY A 244 6.70 -1.64 0.48
C GLY A 244 7.75 -1.12 1.49
N MET A 245 7.44 -0.02 2.17
CA MET A 245 8.31 0.56 3.19
C MET A 245 8.22 -0.25 4.49
N ASP A 246 9.37 -0.54 5.09
CA ASP A 246 9.43 -1.26 6.36
C ASP A 246 9.04 -0.33 7.53
N LEU A 247 8.35 -0.87 8.53
CA LEU A 247 7.95 -0.09 9.71
C LEU A 247 9.14 0.35 10.57
N SER A 248 10.34 -0.22 10.39
CA SER A 248 11.58 0.24 11.02
C SER A 248 11.90 1.70 10.72
N VAL A 249 11.35 2.26 9.64
CA VAL A 249 11.46 3.69 9.30
C VAL A 249 10.91 4.61 10.40
N LEU A 250 9.98 4.11 11.22
CA LEU A 250 9.33 4.88 12.27
C LEU A 250 10.28 5.21 13.43
N GLY A 251 11.38 4.46 13.57
CA GLY A 251 12.37 4.62 14.65
C GLY A 251 11.87 4.07 15.98
#